data_AF-A0A816EEN2-F1
#
_entry.id   AF-A0A816EEN2-F1
#
_cell.length_a   1.000
_cell.length_b   1.000
_cell.length_c   1.000
_cell.angle_alpha   90.00
_cell.angle_beta   90.00
_cell.angle_gamma   90.00
#
_symmetry.space_group_name_H-M   'P 1'
#
loop_
_entity.id
_entity.type
_entity.pdbx_description
1 polymer ?
#
loop_
_entity_poly.entity_id
_entity_poly.type
_entity_poly.pdbx_seq_one_letter_code
_entity_poly.pdbx_strand_id
1 'polypeptide(L)'
;MVRISNYSGVLTTSSSTFTRNRRSGTFYFEAIEVTPKRTGNYTFKSYSAIDSYGYLYTNPFDPLDTTYNLLTHADDNEDETSDQFSLAYPLEGGTSYILIFTTFDAGVTGPFSVAAVGPGRVSLVRNNVPMVTTTSTVSTTKAPN
;
A
#
# COMPACT_ATOMS: atom_id res chain seq x y z
N MET A 1 -14.14 15.11 -17.84
CA MET A 1 -14.69 13.73 -17.80
C MET A 1 -13.89 12.93 -16.79
N VAL A 2 -14.55 12.40 -15.77
CA VAL A 2 -13.94 11.51 -14.77
C VAL A 2 -13.68 10.13 -15.39
N ARG A 3 -12.58 9.50 -15.01
CA ARG A 3 -12.20 8.14 -15.41
C ARG A 3 -11.99 7.28 -14.16
N ILE A 4 -12.30 6.00 -14.31
CA ILE A 4 -12.08 4.98 -13.28
C ILE A 4 -11.16 3.93 -13.89
N SER A 5 -10.11 3.57 -13.14
CA SER A 5 -9.22 2.46 -13.46
C SER A 5 -9.23 1.51 -12.26
N ASN A 6 -9.40 0.22 -12.49
CA ASN A 6 -9.56 -0.75 -11.42
C ASN A 6 -8.36 -1.70 -11.36
N TYR A 7 -8.02 -2.12 -10.15
CA TYR A 7 -7.07 -3.17 -9.85
C TYR A 7 -7.71 -4.17 -8.90
N SER A 8 -7.33 -5.44 -8.98
CA SER A 8 -7.81 -6.46 -8.05
C SER A 8 -6.69 -7.43 -7.73
N GLY A 9 -6.65 -7.88 -6.47
CA GLY A 9 -5.60 -8.73 -5.96
C GLY A 9 -6.10 -9.58 -4.80
N VAL A 10 -5.19 -10.35 -4.22
CA VAL A 10 -5.47 -11.19 -3.05
C VAL A 10 -4.25 -11.14 -2.14
N LEU A 11 -4.44 -10.68 -0.91
CA LEU A 11 -3.45 -10.85 0.14
C LEU A 11 -3.47 -12.30 0.59
N THR A 12 -2.29 -12.92 0.64
CA THR A 12 -2.11 -14.30 1.11
C THR A 12 -0.94 -14.33 2.09
N THR A 13 -0.71 -15.47 2.73
CA THR A 13 0.48 -15.69 3.58
C THR A 13 1.80 -15.68 2.80
N SER A 14 1.75 -15.66 1.47
CA SER A 14 2.93 -15.52 0.59
C SER A 14 3.13 -14.09 0.09
N SER A 15 2.23 -13.17 0.40
CA SER A 15 2.37 -11.75 0.06
C SER A 15 3.52 -11.13 0.84
N SER A 16 4.12 -10.09 0.27
CA SER A 16 5.17 -9.32 0.94
C SER A 16 4.67 -8.73 2.25
N THR A 17 5.59 -8.51 3.18
CA THR A 17 5.25 -8.07 4.53
C THR A 17 6.06 -6.85 4.97
N PHE A 18 5.47 -6.02 5.82
CA PHE A 18 6.17 -4.95 6.52
C PHE A 18 5.67 -4.82 7.97
N THR A 19 6.41 -4.05 8.78
CA THR A 19 6.00 -3.65 10.13
C THR A 19 5.51 -2.21 10.11
N ARG A 20 4.32 -1.95 10.62
CA ARG A 20 3.76 -0.60 10.68
C ARG A 20 4.35 0.16 11.87
N ASN A 21 4.74 1.42 11.65
CA ASN A 21 5.17 2.28 12.74
C ASN A 21 4.13 2.34 13.86
N ARG A 22 4.58 2.11 15.09
CA ARG A 22 3.77 2.15 16.33
C ARG A 22 2.65 1.10 16.42
N ARG A 23 2.64 0.08 15.55
CA ARG A 23 1.76 -1.10 15.69
C ARG A 23 2.59 -2.38 15.67
N SER A 24 2.29 -3.28 16.60
CA SER A 24 2.87 -4.61 16.62
C SER A 24 2.23 -5.51 15.55
N GLY A 25 3.01 -6.46 15.05
CA GLY A 25 2.54 -7.47 14.11
C GLY A 25 3.10 -7.30 12.70
N THR A 26 2.85 -8.32 11.88
CA THR A 26 3.28 -8.42 10.48
C THR A 26 2.09 -8.19 9.57
N PHE A 27 2.20 -7.23 8.67
CA PHE A 27 1.14 -6.85 7.75
C PHE A 27 1.47 -7.36 6.36
N TYR A 28 0.59 -8.16 5.78
CA TYR A 28 0.66 -8.52 4.37
C TYR A 28 0.27 -7.31 3.53
N PHE A 29 0.95 -7.12 2.41
CA PHE A 29 0.64 -6.01 1.52
C PHE A 29 0.80 -6.39 0.05
N GLU A 30 0.17 -5.58 -0.79
CA GLU A 30 0.38 -5.57 -2.22
C GLU A 30 0.79 -4.16 -2.66
N ALA A 31 1.95 -4.06 -3.31
CA ALA A 31 2.40 -2.82 -3.92
C ALA A 31 1.88 -2.74 -5.36
N ILE A 32 1.28 -1.61 -5.69
CA ILE A 32 0.71 -1.32 -6.99
C ILE A 32 1.44 -0.09 -7.51
N GLU A 33 2.15 -0.23 -8.61
CA GLU A 33 2.67 0.91 -9.35
C GLU A 33 1.51 1.65 -10.03
N VAL A 34 1.46 2.95 -9.78
CA VAL A 34 0.41 3.87 -10.22
C VAL A 34 1.03 4.91 -11.14
N THR A 35 0.62 4.91 -12.41
CA THR A 35 1.07 5.90 -13.40
C THR A 35 -0.13 6.60 -14.04
N PRO A 36 -0.52 7.79 -13.57
CA PRO A 36 -1.62 8.54 -14.15
C PRO A 36 -1.23 9.13 -15.50
N LYS A 37 -2.13 9.09 -16.49
CA LYS A 37 -1.86 9.68 -17.82
C LYS A 37 -2.00 11.21 -17.86
N ARG A 38 -2.58 11.81 -16.82
CA ARG A 38 -2.86 13.25 -16.75
C ARG A 38 -2.63 13.75 -15.34
N THR A 39 -2.05 14.93 -15.20
CA THR A 39 -1.95 15.63 -13.91
C THR A 39 -3.33 15.97 -13.36
N GLY A 40 -3.51 15.84 -12.06
CA GLY A 40 -4.67 16.32 -11.31
C GLY A 40 -4.95 15.51 -10.05
N ASN A 41 -6.08 15.77 -9.41
CA ASN A 41 -6.45 15.06 -8.19
C ASN A 41 -7.01 13.67 -8.49
N TYR A 42 -6.48 12.65 -7.82
CA TYR A 42 -6.96 11.27 -7.89
C TYR A 42 -7.39 10.79 -6.52
N THR A 43 -8.48 10.02 -6.49
CA THR A 43 -8.95 9.31 -5.30
C THR A 43 -8.77 7.82 -5.52
N PHE A 44 -8.15 7.14 -4.56
CA PHE A 44 -8.04 5.69 -4.51
C PHE A 44 -8.98 5.16 -3.44
N LYS A 45 -9.84 4.21 -3.83
CA LYS A 45 -10.80 3.57 -2.92
C LYS A 45 -10.60 2.07 -2.93
N SER A 46 -10.53 1.44 -1.77
CA SER A 46 -10.57 -0.01 -1.66
C SER A 46 -11.99 -0.55 -1.59
N TYR A 47 -12.13 -1.83 -1.95
CA TYR A 47 -13.32 -2.63 -1.72
C TYR A 47 -12.90 -4.05 -1.35
N SER A 48 -13.32 -4.49 -0.16
CA SER A 48 -13.08 -5.81 0.39
C SER A 48 -14.05 -6.09 1.55
N ALA A 49 -14.08 -7.34 2.02
CA ALA A 49 -14.71 -7.73 3.27
C ALA A 49 -13.74 -7.63 4.47
N ILE A 50 -12.49 -7.23 4.24
CA ILE A 50 -11.48 -6.99 5.27
C ILE A 50 -11.31 -5.48 5.49
N ASP A 51 -11.12 -5.10 6.75
CA ASP A 51 -10.74 -3.75 7.14
C ASP A 51 -9.38 -3.40 6.52
N SER A 52 -9.37 -2.36 5.68
CA SER A 52 -8.26 -2.06 4.78
C SER A 52 -7.48 -0.83 5.21
N TYR A 53 -6.22 -0.75 4.79
CA TYR A 53 -5.38 0.42 5.01
C TYR A 53 -4.60 0.71 3.73
N GLY A 54 -4.58 1.97 3.32
CA GLY A 54 -3.93 2.44 2.11
C GLY A 54 -2.78 3.39 2.42
N TYR A 55 -1.68 3.23 1.71
CA TYR A 55 -0.57 4.20 1.71
C TYR A 55 -0.22 4.59 0.29
N LEU A 56 0.16 5.85 0.08
CA LEU A 56 0.65 6.34 -1.20
C LEU A 56 2.04 6.94 -1.03
N TYR A 57 2.95 6.56 -1.93
CA TYR A 57 4.36 6.95 -1.92
C TYR A 57 4.79 7.52 -3.26
N THR A 58 5.80 8.40 -3.26
CA THR A 58 6.67 8.53 -4.43
C THR A 58 7.46 7.23 -4.62
N ASN A 59 7.74 6.85 -5.86
CA ASN A 59 8.54 5.66 -6.13
C ASN A 59 10.03 5.91 -5.75
N PRO A 60 10.71 5.05 -4.97
CA PRO A 60 10.25 3.76 -4.43
C PRO A 60 9.66 3.80 -3.02
N PHE A 61 8.85 2.76 -2.73
CA PHE A 61 8.46 2.36 -1.38
C PHE A 61 9.54 1.47 -0.76
N ASP A 62 9.89 1.73 0.51
CA ASP A 62 10.79 0.90 1.30
C ASP A 62 10.02 0.19 2.44
N PRO A 63 9.89 -1.15 2.42
CA PRO A 63 9.23 -1.90 3.48
C PRO A 63 10.00 -1.91 4.82
N LEU A 64 11.27 -1.50 4.84
CA LEU A 64 12.09 -1.34 6.05
C LEU A 64 11.94 0.05 6.69
N ASP A 65 11.56 1.05 5.90
CA ASP A 65 11.26 2.40 6.37
C ASP A 65 9.98 2.91 5.70
N THR A 66 8.83 2.62 6.33
CA THR A 66 7.52 3.00 5.79
C THR A 66 7.25 4.50 5.80
N THR A 67 8.17 5.33 6.30
CA THR A 67 8.08 6.80 6.24
C THR A 67 8.83 7.37 5.04
N TYR A 68 9.80 6.62 4.51
CA TYR A 68 10.53 7.02 3.33
C TYR A 68 9.56 7.22 2.16
N ASN A 69 9.61 8.39 1.53
CA ASN A 69 8.77 8.77 0.38
C ASN A 69 7.24 8.76 0.61
N LEU A 70 6.77 8.71 1.86
CA LEU A 70 5.34 8.70 2.17
C LEU A 70 4.68 10.03 1.80
N LEU A 71 3.63 9.97 0.99
CA LEU A 71 2.83 11.13 0.59
C LEU A 71 1.58 11.29 1.45
N THR A 72 0.82 10.20 1.62
CA THR A 72 -0.43 10.17 2.40
C THR A 72 -0.85 8.74 2.72
N HIS A 73 -1.80 8.57 3.64
CA HIS A 73 -2.38 7.28 4.02
C HIS A 73 -3.76 7.43 4.66
N ALA A 74 -4.56 6.37 4.64
CA ALA A 74 -5.90 6.29 5.27
C ALA A 74 -6.30 4.82 5.52
N ASP A 75 -7.14 4.57 6.53
CA ASP A 75 -7.83 3.30 6.79
C ASP A 75 -9.29 3.33 6.36
N ASP A 76 -10.03 4.35 6.79
CA ASP A 76 -11.47 4.44 6.56
C ASP A 76 -11.80 5.42 5.42
N ASN A 77 -13.07 5.42 5.01
CA ASN A 77 -13.59 6.47 4.15
C ASN A 77 -13.84 7.76 4.95
N GLU A 78 -13.87 8.90 4.26
CA GLU A 78 -14.00 10.22 4.91
C GLU A 78 -15.26 10.38 5.78
N ASP A 79 -16.30 9.58 5.52
CA ASP A 79 -17.56 9.56 6.27
C ASP A 79 -17.65 8.43 7.30
N GLU A 80 -16.59 7.62 7.48
CA GLU A 80 -16.50 6.49 8.44
C GLU A 80 -17.67 5.50 8.32
N THR A 81 -18.26 5.40 7.13
CA THR A 81 -19.36 4.46 6.84
C THR A 81 -18.88 3.12 6.31
N SER A 82 -17.58 2.99 6.04
CA SER A 82 -16.94 1.75 5.64
C SER A 82 -15.49 1.66 6.14
N ASP A 83 -15.10 0.47 6.55
CA ASP A 83 -13.73 0.08 6.92
C ASP A 83 -12.79 -0.01 5.68
N GLN A 84 -13.07 0.78 4.65
CA GLN A 84 -12.37 0.77 3.36
C GLN A 84 -11.69 2.11 3.14
N PHE A 85 -10.38 2.09 2.89
CA PHE A 85 -9.63 3.31 2.73
C PHE A 85 -10.11 4.09 1.53
N SER A 86 -10.19 5.41 1.72
CA SER A 86 -10.37 6.37 0.65
C SER A 86 -9.36 7.49 0.81
N LEU A 87 -8.33 7.52 -0.03
CA LEU A 87 -7.31 8.58 0.00
C LEU A 87 -7.31 9.38 -1.30
N ALA A 88 -7.20 10.69 -1.20
CA ALA A 88 -7.10 11.61 -2.32
C ALA A 88 -5.74 12.33 -2.33
N TYR A 89 -5.12 12.42 -3.52
CA TYR A 89 -3.84 13.11 -3.66
C TYR A 89 -3.65 13.70 -5.07
N PRO A 90 -3.04 14.89 -5.21
CA PRO A 90 -2.66 15.45 -6.51
C PRO A 90 -1.49 14.67 -7.11
N LEU A 91 -1.68 14.09 -8.30
CA LEU A 91 -0.63 13.37 -9.01
C LEU A 91 -0.22 14.08 -10.29
N GLU A 92 1.04 13.95 -10.65
CA GLU A 92 1.61 14.41 -11.92
C GLU A 92 1.48 13.33 -12.99
N GLY A 93 0.98 13.73 -14.17
CA GLY A 93 0.82 12.81 -15.29
C GLY A 93 2.17 12.29 -15.80
N GLY A 94 2.28 10.97 -15.97
CA GLY A 94 3.50 10.30 -16.42
C GLY A 94 4.47 9.92 -15.29
N THR A 95 4.26 10.42 -14.07
CA THR A 95 5.08 10.09 -12.90
C THR A 95 4.63 8.77 -12.28
N SER A 96 5.60 7.95 -11.83
CA SER A 96 5.36 6.67 -11.17
C SER A 96 5.25 6.86 -9.65
N TYR A 97 4.19 6.32 -9.07
CA TYR A 97 3.91 6.31 -7.63
C TYR A 97 3.67 4.86 -7.16
N ILE A 98 3.78 4.61 -5.86
CA ILE A 98 3.46 3.31 -5.28
C ILE A 98 2.25 3.46 -4.36
N LEU A 99 1.16 2.77 -4.67
CA LEU A 99 0.04 2.56 -3.76
C LEU A 99 0.22 1.21 -3.07
N ILE A 100 0.20 1.20 -1.74
CA ILE A 100 0.18 -0.01 -0.93
C ILE A 100 -1.26 -0.29 -0.50
N PHE A 101 -1.77 -1.45 -0.87
CA PHE A 101 -2.94 -2.04 -0.23
C PHE A 101 -2.48 -2.96 0.91
N THR A 102 -3.02 -2.77 2.10
CA THR A 102 -2.82 -3.65 3.26
C THR A 102 -4.08 -3.64 4.14
N THR A 103 -4.02 -4.25 5.32
CA THR A 103 -5.15 -4.42 6.25
C THR A 103 -4.96 -3.58 7.50
N PHE A 104 -6.03 -3.16 8.16
CA PHE A 104 -5.92 -2.42 9.42
C PHE A 104 -5.24 -3.25 10.52
N ASP A 105 -5.65 -4.52 10.65
CA ASP A 105 -5.08 -5.50 11.57
C ASP A 105 -4.00 -6.37 10.93
N ALA A 106 -3.06 -6.83 11.77
CA ALA A 106 -1.94 -7.68 11.36
C ALA A 106 -2.41 -9.11 11.02
N GLY A 107 -1.68 -9.76 10.12
CA GLY A 107 -1.94 -11.17 9.76
C GLY A 107 -3.22 -11.44 8.95
N VAL A 108 -3.98 -10.39 8.60
CA VAL A 108 -5.22 -10.53 7.82
C VAL A 108 -4.91 -10.74 6.34
N THR A 109 -5.66 -11.64 5.71
CA THR A 109 -5.55 -12.00 4.29
C THR A 109 -6.94 -11.99 3.65
N GLY A 110 -7.01 -11.84 2.34
CA GLY A 110 -8.29 -11.80 1.65
C GLY A 110 -8.21 -11.15 0.27
N PRO A 111 -9.26 -11.35 -0.56
CA PRO A 111 -9.38 -10.67 -1.84
C PRO A 111 -9.68 -9.19 -1.64
N PHE A 112 -9.20 -8.36 -2.56
CA PHE A 112 -9.50 -6.94 -2.56
C PHE A 112 -9.56 -6.38 -3.98
N SER A 113 -10.15 -5.20 -4.10
CA SER A 113 -10.03 -4.38 -5.30
C SER A 113 -9.78 -2.92 -4.94
N VAL A 114 -9.19 -2.17 -5.87
CA VAL A 114 -8.93 -0.74 -5.74
C VAL A 114 -9.43 -0.03 -6.99
N ALA A 115 -10.18 1.06 -6.80
CA ALA A 115 -10.57 1.97 -7.86
C ALA A 115 -9.76 3.27 -7.77
N ALA A 116 -9.07 3.63 -8.84
CA ALA A 116 -8.44 4.93 -9.04
C ALA A 116 -9.38 5.83 -9.86
N VAL A 117 -9.89 6.89 -9.24
CA VAL A 117 -10.87 7.84 -9.80
C VAL A 117 -10.20 9.19 -10.01
N GLY A 118 -10.24 9.74 -11.22
CA GLY A 118 -9.64 11.05 -11.49
C GLY A 118 -9.82 11.59 -12.90
N PRO A 119 -9.08 12.64 -13.29
CA PRO A 119 -9.24 13.33 -14.58
C PRO A 119 -8.71 12.55 -15.80
N GLY A 120 -7.97 11.46 -15.58
CA GLY A 120 -7.36 10.62 -16.61
C GLY A 120 -7.40 9.14 -16.26
N ARG A 121 -7.10 8.28 -17.26
CA ARG A 121 -6.84 6.86 -16.99
C ARG A 121 -5.54 6.72 -16.21
N VAL A 122 -5.46 5.70 -15.37
CA VAL A 122 -4.30 5.36 -14.56
C VAL A 122 -3.84 3.96 -14.96
N SER A 123 -2.55 3.78 -15.18
CA SER A 123 -1.95 2.45 -15.25
C SER A 123 -1.77 1.93 -13.83
N LEU A 124 -2.29 0.73 -13.55
CA LEU A 124 -2.18 0.06 -12.26
C LEU A 124 -1.53 -1.30 -12.53
N VAL A 125 -0.32 -1.49 -12.03
CA VAL A 125 0.46 -2.71 -12.27
C VAL A 125 1.02 -3.22 -10.95
N ARG A 126 0.99 -4.53 -10.73
CA ARG A 126 1.62 -5.13 -9.55
C ARG A 126 3.11 -4.79 -9.53
N ASN A 127 3.58 -4.18 -8.45
CA ASN A 127 5.00 -3.97 -8.20
C ASN A 127 5.52 -5.06 -7.25
N ASN A 128 6.49 -5.85 -7.72
CA ASN A 128 7.05 -6.93 -6.93
C ASN A 128 8.11 -6.40 -5.96
N VAL A 129 7.71 -6.13 -4.72
CA VAL A 129 8.62 -5.78 -3.63
C VAL A 129 9.12 -7.07 -2.98
N PRO A 130 10.44 -7.37 -2.97
CA PRO A 130 10.97 -8.57 -2.34
C PRO A 130 10.57 -8.67 -0.87
N MET A 131 10.30 -9.88 -0.38
CA MET A 131 10.05 -10.09 1.04
C MET A 131 11.28 -9.69 1.85
N VAL A 132 11.10 -8.79 2.80
CA VAL A 132 12.11 -8.57 3.84
C VAL A 132 12.08 -9.81 4.74
N THR A 133 13.06 -10.69 4.56
CA THR A 133 13.32 -11.73 5.55
C THR A 133 14.19 -11.08 6.62
N THR A 134 13.64 -10.76 7.79
CA THR A 134 14.45 -10.36 8.94
C THR A 134 15.27 -11.58 9.37
N THR A 135 16.47 -11.73 8.79
CA THR A 135 17.50 -12.57 9.40
C THR A 135 17.88 -11.91 10.71
N SER A 136 17.33 -12.41 11.81
CA SER A 136 17.86 -12.14 13.15
C SER A 136 19.29 -12.67 13.20
N THR A 137 20.28 -11.84 12.93
CA THR A 137 21.66 -12.14 13.30
C THR A 137 21.72 -12.10 14.83
N VAL A 138 21.58 -13.28 15.45
CA VAL A 138 21.93 -13.47 16.85
C VAL A 138 23.44 -13.28 16.96
N SER A 139 23.86 -12.10 17.43
CA SER A 139 25.23 -11.84 17.84
C SER A 139 25.53 -12.65 19.10
N THR A 140 26.06 -13.86 18.97
CA THR A 140 26.67 -14.54 20.12
C THR A 140 28.02 -13.87 20.40
N THR A 141 28.06 -13.03 21.43
CA THR A 141 29.31 -12.60 22.06
C THR A 141 29.95 -13.81 22.73
N LYS A 142 31.05 -14.31 22.15
CA LYS A 142 31.95 -15.24 22.82
C LYS A 142 32.85 -14.42 23.75
N ALA A 143 32.72 -14.61 25.06
CA ALA A 143 33.64 -14.04 26.03
C ALA A 143 35.05 -14.64 25.85
N PRO A 144 36.14 -13.85 25.97
CA PRO A 144 37.50 -14.38 25.93
C PRO A 144 37.84 -15.11 27.23
N ASN A 145 38.58 -16.22 27.08
CA ASN A 145 39.23 -16.96 28.17
C ASN A 145 40.44 -16.23 28.72
#